data_AF-A0A9C9TB12-F1
#
_entry.id   AF-A0A9C9TB12-F1
#
_cell.length_a   1.000
_cell.length_b   1.000
_cell.length_c   1.000
_cell.angle_alpha   90.00
_cell.angle_beta   90.00
_cell.angle_gamma   90.00
#
_symmetry.space_group_name_H-M   'P 1'
#
loop_
_entity.id
_entity.type
_entity.pdbx_description
1 polymer ?
#
loop_
_entity_poly.entity_id
_entity_poly.type
_entity_poly.pdbx_seq_one_letter_code
_entity_poly.pdbx_strand_id
1 'polypeptide(L)'
;MKYNCRECPKAIRDLCIQECNEAPSIRIMMRRAFDAGTDSQEMWRRLQMNCLRLRREQEGSKPTRRSLLSQRLSSELGAAEVGRAQKPPLRPAPAPAPLSPEARSPIKEPQTSPLPAQERQEETGPIRYGLVPQQGQHRIALPMHGEIVLGRFDLATRIAPDVDLSYDDRESYAISRRHARIVCSNGRHEIEDMGSTNGTKINGVRLVIGQKVRLRLGDRVTLGHCEFVYTPIPEMPVSLRDEMPSVRVWVAFTGQRFPLPRWGEVVIGRSDLSIGLVPDIDLSDAGEAAQVVARRHVKIVARGGRHYVEDLGSANGTRVNGVAIKLSELRLLSPGDHLWLGGCVLVYDVEPLAEKADSRP
;
A
#
# COMPACT_ATOMS: atom_id res chain seq x y z
N MET A 1 26.64 -22.19 10.58
CA MET A 1 26.98 -20.92 11.26
C MET A 1 28.46 -20.93 11.57
N LYS A 2 29.29 -20.06 10.97
CA LYS A 2 30.76 -20.09 11.16
C LYS A 2 31.22 -19.52 12.52
N TYR A 3 30.42 -18.64 13.12
CA TYR A 3 30.68 -18.04 14.44
C TYR A 3 29.42 -18.03 15.31
N ASN A 4 29.55 -18.28 16.61
CA ASN A 4 28.45 -18.11 17.55
C ASN A 4 28.33 -16.62 17.93
N CYS A 5 27.20 -15.98 17.58
CA CYS A 5 26.96 -14.57 17.88
C CYS A 5 26.85 -14.27 19.38
N ARG A 6 26.45 -15.27 20.19
CA ARG A 6 26.36 -15.14 21.64
C ARG A 6 27.73 -15.09 22.31
N GLU A 7 28.69 -15.85 21.79
CA GLU A 7 30.08 -15.88 22.27
C GLU A 7 30.95 -14.76 21.69
N CYS A 8 30.39 -13.90 20.82
CA CYS A 8 31.13 -12.76 20.30
C CYS A 8 31.33 -11.68 21.38
N PRO A 9 32.50 -11.02 21.42
CA PRO A 9 32.72 -9.86 22.28
C PRO A 9 31.62 -8.81 22.10
N LYS A 10 31.11 -8.25 23.19
CA LYS A 10 29.98 -7.31 23.18
C LYS A 10 30.18 -6.15 22.20
N ALA A 11 31.38 -5.56 22.15
CA ALA A 11 31.70 -4.49 21.22
C ALA A 11 31.55 -4.89 19.73
N ILE A 12 31.96 -6.11 19.36
CA ILE A 12 31.84 -6.61 17.99
C ILE A 12 30.38 -6.92 17.66
N ARG A 13 29.66 -7.52 18.61
CA ARG A 13 28.24 -7.83 18.47
C ARG A 13 27.41 -6.56 18.29
N ASP A 14 27.68 -5.55 19.10
CA ASP A 14 27.02 -4.25 19.06
C ASP A 14 27.22 -3.55 17.72
N LEU A 15 28.42 -3.62 17.16
CA LEU A 15 28.72 -3.09 15.83
C LEU A 15 28.02 -3.92 14.73
N CYS A 16 27.97 -5.25 14.85
CA CYS A 16 27.22 -6.10 13.92
C CYS A 16 25.72 -5.79 13.95
N ILE A 17 25.15 -5.51 15.13
CA ILE A 17 23.75 -5.08 15.29
C ILE A 17 23.54 -3.68 14.72
N GLN A 18 24.52 -2.78 14.86
CA GLN A 18 24.40 -1.42 14.32
C GLN A 18 24.47 -1.39 12.79
N GLU A 19 25.31 -2.24 12.19
CA GLU A 19 25.53 -2.34 10.74
C GLU A 19 24.63 -3.36 10.04
N CYS A 20 23.77 -4.09 10.77
CA CYS A 20 22.81 -4.98 10.14
C CYS A 20 21.75 -4.16 9.38
N ASN A 21 21.34 -4.67 8.22
CA ASN A 21 20.37 -4.01 7.35
C ASN A 21 18.94 -4.25 7.84
N GLU A 22 18.68 -3.87 9.09
CA GLU A 22 17.42 -4.03 9.81
C GLU A 22 16.95 -2.66 10.33
N ALA A 23 15.66 -2.52 10.62
CA ALA A 23 15.11 -1.28 11.15
C ALA A 23 15.70 -0.91 12.53
N PRO A 24 15.81 0.38 12.90
CA PRO A 24 16.35 0.80 14.20
C PRO A 24 15.64 0.15 15.41
N SER A 25 14.32 -0.07 15.33
CA SER A 25 13.55 -0.77 16.35
C SER A 25 13.97 -2.24 16.52
N ILE A 26 14.27 -2.93 15.42
CA ILE A 26 14.79 -4.31 15.43
C ILE A 26 16.20 -4.34 16.00
N ARG A 27 17.06 -3.36 15.68
CA ARG A 27 18.41 -3.25 16.28
C ARG A 27 18.35 -3.05 17.79
N ILE A 28 17.41 -2.23 18.27
CA ILE A 28 17.15 -2.02 19.71
C ILE A 28 16.64 -3.31 20.35
N MET A 29 15.69 -4.00 19.70
CA MET A 29 15.14 -5.27 20.17
C MET A 29 16.21 -6.37 20.24
N MET A 30 17.04 -6.53 19.21
CA MET A 30 18.16 -7.47 19.19
C MET A 30 19.15 -7.16 20.32
N ARG A 31 19.50 -5.89 20.52
CA ARG A 31 20.40 -5.48 21.61
C ARG A 31 19.84 -5.85 22.98
N ARG A 32 18.55 -5.60 23.22
CA ARG A 32 17.85 -6.00 24.44
C ARG A 32 17.78 -7.52 24.61
N ALA A 33 17.54 -8.27 23.53
CA ALA A 33 17.49 -9.74 23.56
C ALA A 33 18.85 -10.35 23.93
N PHE A 34 19.95 -9.83 23.38
CA PHE A 34 21.31 -10.27 23.73
C PHE A 34 21.73 -9.89 25.15
N ASP A 35 21.35 -8.71 25.64
CA ASP A 35 21.63 -8.31 27.02
C ASP A 35 20.78 -9.12 28.03
N ALA A 36 19.57 -9.53 27.65
CA ALA A 36 18.69 -10.37 28.46
C ALA A 36 18.92 -11.89 28.29
N GLY A 37 19.83 -12.32 27.40
CA GLY A 37 20.10 -13.73 27.11
C GLY A 37 18.95 -14.50 26.45
N THR A 38 17.95 -13.79 25.92
CA THR A 38 16.77 -14.30 25.20
C THR A 38 16.94 -14.28 23.68
N ASP A 39 18.18 -14.11 23.22
CA ASP A 39 18.56 -14.12 21.82
C ASP A 39 18.27 -15.46 21.14
N SER A 40 17.71 -15.40 19.93
CA SER A 40 17.30 -16.59 19.17
C SER A 40 18.27 -16.93 18.02
N GLN A 41 18.27 -18.19 17.58
CA GLN A 41 19.06 -18.62 16.42
C GLN A 41 18.74 -17.81 15.15
N GLU A 42 17.51 -17.31 15.01
CA GLU A 42 17.11 -16.47 13.88
C GLU A 42 17.77 -15.10 13.94
N MET A 43 17.88 -14.50 15.13
CA MET A 43 18.67 -13.26 15.32
C MET A 43 20.14 -13.48 14.97
N TRP A 44 20.68 -14.66 15.29
CA TRP A 44 22.07 -14.99 14.94
C TRP A 44 22.25 -15.14 13.42
N ARG A 45 21.29 -15.72 12.71
CA ARG A 45 21.33 -15.85 11.24
C ARG A 45 21.35 -14.47 10.57
N ARG A 46 20.50 -13.56 11.03
CA ARG A 46 20.44 -12.18 10.53
C ARG A 46 21.75 -11.44 10.70
N LEU A 47 22.41 -11.57 11.85
CA LEU A 47 23.73 -10.96 12.10
C LEU A 47 24.86 -11.63 11.30
N GLN A 48 24.70 -12.88 10.86
CA GLN A 48 25.73 -13.56 10.07
C GLN A 48 25.84 -13.06 8.63
N MET A 49 24.76 -12.54 8.05
CA MET A 49 24.76 -12.02 6.67
C MET A 49 25.74 -10.86 6.48
N ASN A 50 26.00 -10.08 7.54
CA ASN A 50 26.97 -8.97 7.57
C ASN A 50 27.99 -9.12 8.72
N CYS A 51 28.39 -10.35 9.06
CA CYS A 51 29.29 -10.58 10.20
C CYS A 51 30.67 -9.93 9.99
N LEU A 52 31.03 -9.04 10.92
CA LEU A 52 32.30 -8.29 10.88
C LEU A 52 33.56 -9.17 10.98
N ARG A 53 33.48 -10.30 11.70
CA ARG A 53 34.59 -11.27 11.76
C ARG A 53 34.80 -11.98 10.42
N LEU A 54 33.71 -12.39 9.76
CA LEU A 54 33.74 -12.98 8.42
C LEU A 54 34.30 -11.99 7.38
N ARG A 55 33.88 -10.72 7.44
CA ARG A 55 34.39 -9.67 6.55
C ARG A 55 35.88 -9.43 6.72
N ARG A 56 36.37 -9.33 7.96
CA ARG A 56 37.81 -9.14 8.24
C ARG A 56 38.68 -10.32 7.80
N GLU A 57 38.21 -11.55 7.93
CA GLU A 57 38.91 -12.73 7.39
C GLU A 57 38.94 -12.74 5.86
N GLN A 58 37.85 -12.35 5.21
CA GLN A 58 37.77 -12.25 3.76
C GLN A 58 38.60 -11.08 3.21
N GLU A 59 38.73 -9.98 3.97
CA GLU A 59 39.57 -8.84 3.64
C GLU A 59 41.06 -9.13 3.87
N GLY A 60 41.41 -9.84 4.94
CA GLY A 60 42.77 -10.29 5.22
C GLY A 60 43.28 -11.39 4.28
N SER A 61 42.37 -12.11 3.60
CA SER A 61 42.69 -13.17 2.64
C SER A 61 42.70 -12.72 1.17
N LYS A 62 42.45 -11.44 0.87
CA LYS A 62 42.55 -10.92 -0.51
C LYS A 62 44.01 -10.62 -0.84
N PRO A 63 44.65 -11.27 -1.84
CA PRO A 63 45.91 -10.78 -2.35
C PRO A 63 45.68 -9.39 -2.93
N THR A 64 46.53 -8.43 -2.55
CA THR A 64 46.52 -7.04 -3.02
C THR A 64 46.55 -7.00 -4.55
N ARG A 65 45.38 -6.82 -5.17
CA ARG A 65 45.28 -6.63 -6.62
C ARG A 65 45.88 -5.26 -6.97
N ARG A 66 47.08 -5.29 -7.57
CA ARG A 66 47.66 -4.15 -8.29
C ARG A 66 46.64 -3.60 -9.29
N SER A 67 46.51 -2.27 -9.30
CA SER A 67 45.66 -1.51 -10.22
C SER A 67 45.88 -1.90 -11.68
N LEU A 68 44.79 -2.00 -12.44
CA LEU A 68 44.76 -2.29 -13.89
C LEU A 68 45.55 -1.28 -14.74
N LEU A 69 45.95 -0.14 -14.18
CA LEU A 69 46.88 0.81 -14.80
C LEU A 69 48.34 0.32 -14.80
N SER A 70 48.75 -0.55 -13.87
CA SER A 70 50.09 -1.13 -13.88
C SER A 70 50.22 -2.35 -14.81
N GLN A 71 49.10 -2.94 -15.24
CA GLN A 71 49.10 -4.09 -16.15
C GLN A 71 49.16 -3.68 -17.64
N ARG A 72 48.83 -2.42 -17.96
CA ARG A 72 48.90 -1.90 -19.34
C ARG A 72 50.25 -1.30 -19.73
N LEU A 73 51.15 -1.09 -18.78
CA LEU A 73 52.49 -0.53 -19.00
C LEU A 73 53.59 -1.60 -19.18
N SER A 74 53.24 -2.88 -19.20
CA SER A 74 54.21 -3.99 -19.30
C SER A 74 53.94 -4.96 -20.45
N SER A 75 52.97 -4.69 -21.34
CA SER A 75 52.62 -5.58 -22.46
C SER A 75 52.73 -4.93 -23.85
N GLU A 76 53.57 -3.91 -24.01
CA GLU A 76 53.96 -3.35 -25.33
C GLU A 76 55.35 -3.81 -25.82
N LEU A 77 55.80 -5.00 -25.43
CA LEU A 77 56.95 -5.65 -26.06
C LEU A 77 56.65 -7.14 -26.23
N GLY A 78 56.20 -7.54 -27.42
CA GLY A 78 56.09 -8.97 -27.74
C GLY A 78 55.12 -9.35 -28.85
N ALA A 79 55.54 -9.10 -30.09
CA ALA A 79 55.36 -9.97 -31.25
C ALA A 79 53.96 -10.18 -31.89
N ALA A 80 53.99 -9.99 -33.20
CA ALA A 80 53.00 -10.28 -34.22
C ALA A 80 52.73 -11.79 -34.41
N GLU A 81 51.54 -12.15 -34.92
CA GLU A 81 51.37 -12.66 -36.30
C GLU A 81 49.92 -13.08 -36.64
N VAL A 82 49.56 -12.71 -37.87
CA VAL A 82 48.55 -13.18 -38.85
C VAL A 82 47.55 -14.30 -38.49
N GLY A 83 46.26 -14.04 -38.74
CA GLY A 83 45.22 -15.07 -38.83
C GLY A 83 43.88 -14.54 -39.37
N ARG A 84 43.66 -14.68 -40.68
CA ARG A 84 42.50 -14.24 -41.47
C ARG A 84 41.35 -15.25 -41.34
N ALA A 85 40.14 -14.82 -40.96
CA ALA A 85 38.91 -15.60 -41.19
C ALA A 85 37.66 -14.71 -41.26
N GLN A 86 36.88 -14.91 -42.31
CA GLN A 86 35.75 -14.10 -42.77
C GLN A 86 34.46 -14.42 -42.01
N LYS A 87 33.61 -13.39 -41.79
CA LYS A 87 32.23 -13.51 -41.32
C LYS A 87 31.29 -13.71 -42.52
N PRO A 88 30.31 -14.64 -42.49
CA PRO A 88 29.30 -14.75 -43.55
C PRO A 88 28.22 -13.65 -43.42
N PRO A 89 27.60 -13.20 -44.53
CA PRO A 89 26.62 -12.11 -44.50
C PRO A 89 25.22 -12.62 -44.15
N LEU A 90 24.49 -11.81 -43.39
CA LEU A 90 23.05 -11.92 -43.14
C LEU A 90 22.27 -11.44 -44.38
N ARG A 91 21.31 -12.25 -44.84
CA ARG A 91 20.35 -11.86 -45.89
C ARG A 91 19.34 -10.84 -45.34
N PRO A 92 18.96 -9.80 -46.09
CA PRO A 92 17.82 -8.95 -45.74
C PRO A 92 16.50 -9.63 -46.14
N ALA A 93 15.48 -9.48 -45.29
CA ALA A 93 14.10 -9.91 -45.54
C ALA A 93 13.41 -8.98 -46.57
N PRO A 94 12.43 -9.47 -47.35
CA PRO A 94 11.76 -8.67 -48.38
C PRO A 94 10.71 -7.72 -47.79
N ALA A 95 10.56 -6.56 -48.42
CA ALA A 95 9.57 -5.53 -48.11
C ALA A 95 8.13 -5.99 -48.45
N PRO A 96 7.10 -5.51 -47.74
CA PRO A 96 5.71 -5.77 -48.10
C PRO A 96 5.28 -4.96 -49.33
N ALA A 97 4.46 -5.60 -50.18
CA ALA A 97 3.91 -5.06 -51.41
C ALA A 97 2.88 -3.91 -51.17
N PRO A 98 2.68 -3.01 -52.15
CA PRO A 98 1.76 -1.87 -52.00
C PRO A 98 0.30 -2.31 -52.14
N LEU A 99 -0.55 -1.83 -51.22
CA LEU A 99 -2.00 -1.93 -51.32
C LEU A 99 -2.53 -0.88 -52.32
N SER A 100 -3.41 -1.32 -53.22
CA SER A 100 -4.13 -0.46 -54.18
C SER A 100 -5.22 0.37 -53.49
N PRO A 101 -5.62 1.53 -54.05
CA PRO A 101 -6.49 2.48 -53.38
C PRO A 101 -7.96 2.11 -53.59
N GLU A 102 -8.65 1.70 -52.51
CA GLU A 102 -10.11 1.64 -52.50
C GLU A 102 -10.71 3.02 -52.23
N ALA A 103 -11.80 3.28 -52.95
CA ALA A 103 -12.48 4.55 -53.10
C ALA A 103 -13.01 5.13 -51.77
N ARG A 104 -12.69 6.40 -51.53
CA ARG A 104 -13.32 7.21 -50.47
C ARG A 104 -14.76 7.53 -50.86
N SER A 105 -15.71 6.99 -50.11
CA SER A 105 -17.08 7.52 -50.07
C SER A 105 -17.14 8.71 -49.10
N PRO A 106 -17.93 9.77 -49.37
CA PRO A 106 -18.00 10.95 -48.51
C PRO A 106 -18.68 10.60 -47.18
N ILE A 107 -18.01 10.87 -46.06
CA ILE A 107 -18.62 10.84 -44.73
C ILE A 107 -19.56 12.05 -44.63
N LYS A 108 -20.86 11.80 -44.51
CA LYS A 108 -21.87 12.81 -44.22
C LYS A 108 -21.73 13.18 -42.74
N GLU A 109 -21.47 14.45 -42.45
CA GLU A 109 -21.39 14.97 -41.09
C GLU A 109 -22.69 14.65 -40.32
N PRO A 110 -22.63 14.04 -39.12
CA PRO A 110 -23.79 13.96 -38.25
C PRO A 110 -24.06 15.35 -37.69
N GLN A 111 -25.11 16.00 -38.18
CA GLN A 111 -25.66 17.19 -37.53
C GLN A 111 -26.30 16.77 -36.21
N THR A 112 -25.58 16.98 -35.10
CA THR A 112 -26.13 16.86 -33.76
C THR A 112 -26.91 18.13 -33.43
N SER A 113 -28.23 18.06 -33.62
CA SER A 113 -29.13 19.03 -33.01
C SER A 113 -28.99 18.97 -31.48
N PRO A 114 -28.98 20.09 -30.75
CA PRO A 114 -28.92 20.07 -29.30
C PRO A 114 -30.22 19.44 -28.77
N LEU A 115 -30.11 18.31 -28.09
CA LEU A 115 -31.22 17.79 -27.29
C LEU A 115 -31.59 18.82 -26.21
N PRO A 116 -32.88 18.97 -25.87
CA PRO A 116 -33.30 19.87 -24.80
C PRO A 116 -32.60 19.47 -23.50
N ALA A 117 -32.17 20.48 -22.73
CA ALA A 117 -31.64 20.31 -21.40
C ALA A 117 -32.72 19.67 -20.50
N GLN A 118 -32.75 18.34 -20.48
CA GLN A 118 -33.43 17.62 -19.42
C GLN A 118 -32.64 17.88 -18.15
N GLU A 119 -33.28 18.55 -17.21
CA GLU A 119 -32.83 18.73 -15.84
C GLU A 119 -32.27 17.39 -15.36
N ARG A 120 -30.94 17.35 -15.16
CA ARG A 120 -30.29 16.24 -14.47
C ARG A 120 -30.84 16.25 -13.06
N GLN A 121 -31.83 15.43 -12.81
CA GLN A 121 -32.17 15.03 -11.46
C GLN A 121 -30.90 14.41 -10.88
N GLU A 122 -30.32 15.06 -9.87
CA GLU A 122 -29.23 14.49 -9.09
C GLU A 122 -29.78 13.22 -8.45
N GLU A 123 -29.54 12.07 -9.07
CA GLU A 123 -29.72 10.77 -8.44
C GLU A 123 -28.75 10.73 -7.25
N THR A 124 -29.19 11.22 -6.09
CA THR A 124 -28.46 11.05 -4.84
C THR A 124 -28.35 9.56 -4.61
N GLY A 125 -27.12 9.04 -4.61
CA GLY A 125 -26.87 7.64 -4.36
C GLY A 125 -27.41 7.22 -2.99
N PRO A 126 -27.52 5.91 -2.74
CA PRO A 126 -27.87 5.42 -1.41
C PRO A 126 -26.85 5.92 -0.37
N ILE A 127 -27.35 6.57 0.68
CA ILE A 127 -26.53 7.12 1.77
C ILE A 127 -25.60 6.04 2.32
N ARG A 128 -24.29 6.26 2.20
CA ARG A 128 -23.27 5.39 2.76
C ARG A 128 -23.07 5.71 4.24
N TYR A 129 -22.83 4.67 5.04
CA TYR A 129 -22.49 4.82 6.46
C TYR A 129 -21.06 4.38 6.71
N GLY A 130 -20.49 4.92 7.77
CA GLY A 130 -19.11 4.68 8.15
C GLY A 130 -18.88 4.72 9.64
N LEU A 131 -17.71 4.23 10.04
CA LEU A 131 -17.12 4.48 11.34
C LEU A 131 -16.08 5.60 11.20
N VAL A 132 -16.16 6.60 12.07
CA VAL A 132 -15.18 7.70 12.13
C VAL A 132 -14.53 7.69 13.51
N PRO A 133 -13.20 7.49 13.61
CA PRO A 133 -12.48 7.51 14.88
C PRO A 133 -12.59 8.87 15.56
N GLN A 134 -12.79 8.88 16.87
CA GLN A 134 -12.91 10.12 17.65
C GLN A 134 -11.61 10.94 17.65
N GLN A 135 -10.45 10.27 17.60
CA GLN A 135 -9.12 10.88 17.64
C GLN A 135 -8.40 10.84 16.28
N GLY A 136 -9.10 10.46 15.21
CA GLY A 136 -8.52 10.29 13.88
C GLY A 136 -9.08 11.28 12.85
N GLN A 137 -8.39 11.34 11.70
CA GLN A 137 -8.75 12.21 10.56
C GLN A 137 -9.16 11.38 9.34
N HIS A 138 -9.74 10.20 9.56
CA HIS A 138 -10.11 9.32 8.46
C HIS A 138 -11.50 8.74 8.63
N ARG A 139 -12.05 8.15 7.57
CA ARG A 139 -13.34 7.47 7.60
C ARG A 139 -13.19 6.00 7.20
N ILE A 140 -14.02 5.15 7.76
CA ILE A 140 -14.13 3.74 7.39
C ILE A 140 -15.50 3.51 6.80
N ALA A 141 -15.59 3.32 5.49
CA ALA A 141 -16.84 3.01 4.84
C ALA A 141 -17.28 1.58 5.14
N LEU A 142 -18.54 1.44 5.56
CA LEU A 142 -19.15 0.14 5.80
C LEU A 142 -19.74 -0.43 4.51
N PRO A 143 -19.79 -1.77 4.39
CA PRO A 143 -20.26 -2.43 3.19
C PRO A 143 -21.75 -2.18 2.98
N MET A 144 -22.17 -2.01 1.73
CA MET A 144 -23.59 -1.97 1.38
C MET A 144 -24.26 -3.36 1.37
N HIS A 145 -23.45 -4.41 1.23
CA HIS A 145 -23.87 -5.80 1.19
C HIS A 145 -22.76 -6.69 1.75
N GLY A 146 -23.12 -7.80 2.40
CA GLY A 146 -22.15 -8.78 2.92
C GLY A 146 -21.60 -8.37 4.29
N GLU A 147 -20.34 -8.70 4.55
CA GLU A 147 -19.67 -8.40 5.82
C GLU A 147 -18.29 -7.79 5.60
N ILE A 148 -17.82 -7.05 6.61
CA ILE A 148 -16.46 -6.53 6.68
C ILE A 148 -15.87 -6.86 8.05
N VAL A 149 -14.63 -7.33 8.07
CA VAL A 149 -13.91 -7.64 9.30
C VAL A 149 -12.97 -6.50 9.66
N LEU A 150 -13.09 -6.02 10.89
CA LEU A 150 -12.26 -4.98 11.50
C LEU A 150 -11.24 -5.63 12.42
N GLY A 151 -9.99 -5.19 12.37
CA GLY A 151 -8.98 -5.68 13.30
C GLY A 151 -7.60 -5.13 13.03
N ARG A 152 -6.59 -5.81 13.55
CA ARG A 152 -5.19 -5.47 13.36
C ARG A 152 -4.50 -6.43 12.38
N PHE A 153 -3.82 -5.90 11.38
CA PHE A 153 -2.98 -6.73 10.51
C PHE A 153 -1.83 -7.38 11.31
N ASP A 154 -1.56 -8.66 11.03
CA ASP A 154 -0.43 -9.40 11.61
C ASP A 154 0.39 -10.05 10.50
N LEU A 155 1.54 -9.43 10.23
CA LEU A 155 2.53 -9.87 9.24
C LEU A 155 3.07 -11.27 9.50
N ALA A 156 3.24 -11.66 10.77
CA ALA A 156 3.85 -12.95 11.14
C ALA A 156 2.91 -14.11 10.85
N THR A 157 1.61 -13.91 11.07
CA THR A 157 0.58 -14.94 10.81
C THR A 157 -0.13 -14.78 9.47
N ARG A 158 0.16 -13.69 8.73
CA ARG A 158 -0.53 -13.28 7.49
C ARG A 158 -2.05 -13.20 7.63
N ILE A 159 -2.54 -13.00 8.86
CA ILE A 159 -3.95 -12.75 9.10
C ILE A 159 -4.21 -11.29 8.79
N ALA A 160 -5.10 -11.06 7.83
CA ALA A 160 -5.52 -9.73 7.43
C ALA A 160 -7.02 -9.53 7.64
N PRO A 161 -7.43 -8.54 8.45
CA PRO A 161 -8.79 -8.05 8.41
C PRO A 161 -9.02 -7.31 7.07
N ASP A 162 -10.30 -7.10 6.73
CA ASP A 162 -10.67 -6.28 5.57
C ASP A 162 -10.33 -4.80 5.82
N VAL A 163 -10.49 -4.37 7.07
CA VAL A 163 -10.10 -3.04 7.56
C VAL A 163 -9.03 -3.19 8.63
N ASP A 164 -7.85 -2.64 8.36
CA ASP A 164 -6.72 -2.63 9.27
C ASP A 164 -6.73 -1.36 10.14
N LEU A 165 -6.83 -1.56 11.45
CA LEU A 165 -6.86 -0.53 12.49
C LEU A 165 -5.52 -0.44 13.25
N SER A 166 -4.44 -1.00 12.69
CA SER A 166 -3.11 -0.99 13.32
C SER A 166 -2.63 0.41 13.69
N TYR A 167 -2.92 1.42 12.87
CA TYR A 167 -2.53 2.80 13.17
C TYR A 167 -3.39 3.45 14.25
N ASP A 168 -4.70 3.19 14.28
CA ASP A 168 -5.58 3.68 15.35
C ASP A 168 -5.18 3.10 16.70
N ASP A 169 -4.81 1.82 16.71
CA ASP A 169 -4.46 1.07 17.91
C ASP A 169 -2.95 1.10 18.25
N ARG A 170 -2.15 1.91 17.55
CA ARG A 170 -0.67 1.91 17.64
C ARG A 170 -0.12 2.19 19.04
N GLU A 171 -0.91 2.85 19.89
CA GLU A 171 -0.52 3.20 21.26
C GLU A 171 -0.86 2.09 22.26
N SER A 172 -1.88 1.29 21.97
CA SER A 172 -2.51 0.42 22.96
C SER A 172 -2.44 -1.07 22.63
N TYR A 173 -2.33 -1.42 21.34
CA TYR A 173 -2.34 -2.80 20.84
C TYR A 173 -3.52 -3.63 21.36
N ALA A 174 -4.65 -2.97 21.66
CA ALA A 174 -5.83 -3.57 22.26
C ALA A 174 -6.81 -4.17 21.23
N ILE A 175 -6.63 -3.86 19.94
CA ILE A 175 -7.43 -4.40 18.85
C ILE A 175 -6.86 -5.75 18.42
N SER A 176 -7.66 -6.81 18.61
CA SER A 176 -7.36 -8.15 18.10
C SER A 176 -7.31 -8.19 16.55
N ARG A 177 -6.62 -9.20 16.01
CA ARG A 177 -6.42 -9.36 14.55
C ARG A 177 -7.72 -9.47 13.76
N ARG A 178 -8.70 -10.17 14.33
CA ARG A 178 -10.10 -10.18 13.91
C ARG A 178 -10.90 -9.78 15.14
N HIS A 179 -11.22 -8.50 15.28
CA HIS A 179 -11.79 -7.96 16.51
C HIS A 179 -13.32 -8.02 16.46
N ALA A 180 -13.88 -7.41 15.42
CA ALA A 180 -15.31 -7.33 15.20
C ALA A 180 -15.59 -7.53 13.72
N ARG A 181 -16.78 -8.00 13.40
CA ARG A 181 -17.33 -7.93 12.05
C ARG A 181 -18.55 -7.04 12.03
N ILE A 182 -18.74 -6.38 10.91
CA ILE A 182 -19.98 -5.65 10.62
C ILE A 182 -20.61 -6.29 9.40
N VAL A 183 -21.88 -6.70 9.56
CA VAL A 183 -22.68 -7.30 8.50
C VAL A 183 -23.72 -6.27 8.05
N CYS A 184 -23.86 -6.09 6.75
CA CYS A 184 -24.95 -5.31 6.17
C CYS A 184 -26.03 -6.23 5.62
N SER A 185 -27.24 -6.12 6.18
CA SER A 185 -28.44 -6.84 5.74
C SER A 185 -29.60 -5.86 5.59
N ASN A 186 -30.19 -5.81 4.39
CA ASN A 186 -31.30 -4.91 4.07
C ASN A 186 -31.00 -3.42 4.41
N GLY A 187 -29.79 -2.96 4.10
CA GLY A 187 -29.34 -1.58 4.36
C GLY A 187 -29.14 -1.24 5.84
N ARG A 188 -29.08 -2.25 6.71
CA ARG A 188 -28.85 -2.10 8.15
C ARG A 188 -27.54 -2.79 8.54
N HIS A 189 -26.74 -2.09 9.34
CA HIS A 189 -25.49 -2.62 9.85
C HIS A 189 -25.69 -3.25 11.23
N GLU A 190 -25.23 -4.47 11.39
CA GLU A 190 -25.12 -5.16 12.68
C GLU A 190 -23.66 -5.46 12.96
N ILE A 191 -23.21 -5.14 14.17
CA ILE A 191 -21.86 -5.43 14.64
C ILE A 191 -21.86 -6.65 15.55
N GLU A 192 -20.79 -7.43 15.49
CA GLU A 192 -20.57 -8.62 16.28
C GLU A 192 -19.10 -8.71 16.71
N ASP A 193 -18.86 -8.95 18.00
CA ASP A 193 -17.52 -9.23 18.52
C ASP A 193 -17.08 -10.66 18.16
N MET A 194 -15.88 -10.80 17.58
CA MET A 194 -15.36 -12.06 17.06
C MET A 194 -14.49 -12.84 18.06
N GLY A 195 -14.64 -12.59 19.36
CA GLY A 195 -13.81 -13.17 20.41
C GLY A 195 -12.57 -12.33 20.69
N SER A 196 -12.73 -11.01 20.67
CA SER A 196 -11.63 -10.08 20.92
C SER A 196 -11.18 -10.13 22.39
N THR A 197 -9.90 -9.87 22.64
CA THR A 197 -9.32 -9.90 23.99
C THR A 197 -9.89 -8.79 24.87
N ASN A 198 -9.97 -7.56 24.33
CA ASN A 198 -10.40 -6.39 25.08
C ASN A 198 -11.90 -6.07 24.93
N GLY A 199 -12.58 -6.75 24.02
CA GLY A 199 -14.02 -6.61 23.80
C GLY A 199 -14.41 -5.45 22.91
N THR A 200 -15.59 -5.60 22.32
CA THR A 200 -16.34 -4.56 21.62
C THR A 200 -17.39 -3.96 22.53
N LYS A 201 -17.59 -2.64 22.49
CA LYS A 201 -18.65 -1.92 23.22
C LYS A 201 -19.48 -1.06 22.28
N ILE A 202 -20.77 -0.91 22.61
CA ILE A 202 -21.68 0.04 21.96
C ILE A 202 -22.22 0.98 23.03
N ASN A 203 -21.97 2.28 22.88
CA ASN A 203 -22.35 3.32 23.84
C ASN A 203 -21.90 2.98 25.28
N GLY A 204 -20.68 2.46 25.41
CA GLY A 204 -20.08 2.04 26.69
C GLY A 204 -20.51 0.65 27.19
N VAL A 205 -21.54 0.03 26.62
CA VAL A 205 -22.02 -1.30 26.99
C VAL A 205 -21.25 -2.36 26.22
N ARG A 206 -20.58 -3.28 26.92
CA ARG A 206 -19.81 -4.37 26.31
C ARG A 206 -20.74 -5.42 25.70
N LEU A 207 -20.44 -5.84 24.48
CA LEU A 207 -21.16 -6.91 23.79
C LEU A 207 -20.75 -8.28 24.34
N VAL A 208 -21.70 -9.21 24.35
CA VAL A 208 -21.38 -10.63 24.48
C VAL A 208 -20.75 -11.11 23.17
N ILE A 209 -19.73 -11.97 23.25
CA ILE A 209 -19.07 -12.53 22.06
C ILE A 209 -20.11 -13.24 21.18
N GLY A 210 -20.11 -12.96 19.86
CA GLY A 210 -21.08 -13.52 18.91
C GLY A 210 -22.47 -12.85 18.94
N GLN A 211 -22.73 -11.93 19.87
CA GLN A 211 -23.97 -11.17 19.88
C GLN A 211 -23.99 -10.15 18.74
N LYS A 212 -25.05 -10.21 17.92
CA LYS A 212 -25.31 -9.19 16.89
C LYS A 212 -26.08 -8.03 17.48
N VAL A 213 -25.55 -6.82 17.33
CA VAL A 213 -26.20 -5.58 17.74
C VAL A 213 -26.33 -4.66 16.55
N ARG A 214 -27.55 -4.17 16.31
CA ARG A 214 -27.82 -3.21 15.25
C ARG A 214 -27.25 -1.83 15.59
N LEU A 215 -26.45 -1.29 14.67
CA LEU A 215 -25.93 0.08 14.75
C LEU A 215 -27.01 1.10 14.38
N ARG A 216 -27.05 2.19 15.15
CA ARG A 216 -27.90 3.36 14.94
C ARG A 216 -27.03 4.59 14.77
N LEU A 217 -27.55 5.57 14.03
CA LEU A 217 -26.89 6.84 13.80
C LEU A 217 -26.43 7.48 15.12
N GLY A 218 -25.15 7.82 15.21
CA GLY A 218 -24.53 8.42 16.38
C GLY A 218 -24.01 7.43 17.43
N ASP A 219 -24.20 6.12 17.25
CA ASP A 219 -23.67 5.12 18.16
C ASP A 219 -22.14 5.22 18.25
N ARG A 220 -21.64 5.16 19.49
CA ARG A 220 -20.20 5.05 19.79
C ARG A 220 -19.83 3.58 19.82
N VAL A 221 -19.01 3.17 18.87
CA VAL A 221 -18.43 1.84 18.76
C VAL A 221 -17.03 1.86 19.33
N THR A 222 -16.80 1.15 20.43
CA THR A 222 -15.46 0.98 21.00
C THR A 222 -14.91 -0.39 20.64
N LEU A 223 -13.74 -0.44 20.01
CA LEU A 223 -12.98 -1.66 19.75
C LEU A 223 -11.69 -1.61 20.57
N GLY A 224 -11.58 -2.45 21.61
CA GLY A 224 -10.49 -2.35 22.57
C GLY A 224 -10.48 -0.99 23.28
N HIS A 225 -9.52 -0.13 22.92
CA HIS A 225 -9.40 1.24 23.45
C HIS A 225 -9.69 2.33 22.40
N CYS A 226 -9.99 1.96 21.16
CA CYS A 226 -10.31 2.91 20.10
C CYS A 226 -11.83 3.13 20.05
N GLU A 227 -12.26 4.40 20.06
CA GLU A 227 -13.66 4.77 19.91
C GLU A 227 -13.94 5.37 18.52
N PHE A 228 -15.01 4.89 17.90
CA PHE A 228 -15.49 5.32 16.60
C PHE A 228 -16.97 5.74 16.70
N VAL A 229 -17.39 6.69 15.87
CA VAL A 229 -18.79 7.11 15.76
C VAL A 229 -19.38 6.58 14.46
N TYR A 230 -20.54 5.92 14.55
CA TYR A 230 -21.30 5.48 13.39
C TYR A 230 -22.11 6.64 12.80
N THR A 231 -21.75 7.06 11.59
CA THR A 231 -22.28 8.28 10.95
C THR A 231 -22.40 8.09 9.43
N PRO A 232 -23.22 8.89 8.71
CA PRO A 232 -23.21 8.91 7.26
C PRO A 232 -21.84 9.40 6.78
N ILE A 233 -21.36 8.82 5.69
CA ILE A 233 -20.21 9.32 4.97
C ILE A 233 -20.74 10.29 3.91
N PRO A 234 -20.22 11.53 3.84
CA PRO A 234 -20.62 12.45 2.80
C PRO A 234 -20.25 11.86 1.43
N GLU A 235 -21.20 11.90 0.48
CA GLU A 235 -20.84 11.68 -0.91
C GLU A 235 -19.84 12.76 -1.35
N MET A 236 -18.98 12.44 -2.32
CA MET A 236 -18.13 13.46 -2.94
C MET A 236 -19.04 14.60 -3.44
N PRO A 237 -18.89 15.83 -2.95
CA PRO A 237 -19.62 16.95 -3.55
C PRO A 237 -19.06 17.14 -4.95
N VAL A 238 -19.82 16.72 -5.96
CA VAL A 238 -19.49 17.00 -7.37
C VAL A 238 -19.99 18.41 -7.69
N SER A 239 -19.48 19.44 -6.97
CA SER A 239 -19.74 20.82 -7.40
C SER A 239 -18.75 21.14 -8.50
N LEU A 240 -19.25 21.28 -9.74
CA LEU A 240 -18.48 21.76 -10.90
C LEU A 240 -18.06 23.23 -10.75
N ARG A 241 -18.45 23.92 -9.67
CA ARG A 241 -18.34 25.38 -9.51
C ARG A 241 -17.58 25.83 -8.25
N ASP A 242 -17.27 24.94 -7.31
CA ASP A 242 -16.55 25.27 -6.06
C ASP A 242 -15.23 24.52 -5.93
N GLU A 243 -14.36 25.02 -5.05
CA GLU A 243 -13.09 24.38 -4.68
C GLU A 243 -13.31 22.88 -4.37
N MET A 244 -12.84 21.98 -5.24
CA MET A 244 -12.93 20.54 -4.92
C MET A 244 -12.10 20.24 -3.65
N PRO A 245 -12.67 19.52 -2.66
CA PRO A 245 -11.97 19.18 -1.42
C PRO A 245 -10.66 18.45 -1.73
N SER A 246 -9.66 18.61 -0.86
CA SER A 246 -8.39 17.92 -1.05
C SER A 246 -8.60 16.42 -0.85
N VAL A 247 -8.35 15.63 -1.90
CA VAL A 247 -8.49 14.18 -1.86
C VAL A 247 -7.12 13.59 -1.54
N ARG A 248 -7.10 12.63 -0.62
CA ARG A 248 -5.87 11.97 -0.20
C ARG A 248 -6.07 10.47 -0.13
N VAL A 249 -5.00 9.74 -0.38
CA VAL A 249 -4.87 8.35 0.10
C VAL A 249 -3.94 8.35 1.30
N TRP A 250 -4.29 7.60 2.33
CA TRP A 250 -3.43 7.47 3.49
C TRP A 250 -3.19 6.01 3.82
N VAL A 251 -1.94 5.71 4.19
CA VAL A 251 -1.46 4.35 4.45
C VAL A 251 -1.87 3.96 5.86
N ALA A 252 -2.77 2.98 5.99
CA ALA A 252 -3.50 2.69 7.22
C ALA A 252 -2.64 2.24 8.40
N PHE A 253 -1.37 1.88 8.19
CA PHE A 253 -0.46 1.45 9.26
C PHE A 253 0.66 2.46 9.56
N THR A 254 1.04 3.34 8.62
CA THR A 254 2.02 4.41 8.87
C THR A 254 1.37 5.76 9.15
N GLY A 255 0.12 5.97 8.72
CA GLY A 255 -0.56 7.25 8.72
C GLY A 255 -0.04 8.24 7.68
N GLN A 256 0.89 7.83 6.81
CA GLN A 256 1.41 8.67 5.73
C GLN A 256 0.29 9.03 4.76
N ARG A 257 0.20 10.30 4.36
CA ARG A 257 -0.85 10.82 3.48
C ARG A 257 -0.25 11.31 2.17
N PHE A 258 -0.84 10.91 1.05
CA PHE A 258 -0.48 11.35 -0.29
C PHE A 258 -1.66 12.05 -0.94
N PRO A 259 -1.49 13.26 -1.48
CA PRO A 259 -2.53 13.93 -2.25
C PRO A 259 -2.81 13.17 -3.55
N LEU A 260 -4.08 13.06 -3.92
CA LEU A 260 -4.48 12.57 -5.23
C LEU A 260 -4.68 13.74 -6.21
N PRO A 261 -4.25 13.59 -7.47
CA PRO A 261 -4.41 14.64 -8.46
C PRO A 261 -5.87 14.79 -8.86
N ARG A 262 -6.30 16.02 -9.17
CA ARG A 262 -7.68 16.32 -9.61
C ARG A 262 -8.00 15.79 -11.02
N TRP A 263 -6.98 15.52 -11.81
CA TRP A 263 -7.06 15.09 -13.19
C TRP A 263 -5.87 14.18 -13.52
N GLY A 264 -6.03 13.35 -14.55
CA GLY A 264 -4.99 12.41 -14.97
C GLY A 264 -5.02 11.12 -14.15
N GLU A 265 -3.84 10.54 -13.96
CA GLU A 265 -3.67 9.27 -13.27
C GLU A 265 -2.46 9.30 -12.34
N VAL A 266 -2.50 8.47 -11.30
CA VAL A 266 -1.40 8.25 -10.36
C VAL A 266 -1.22 6.76 -10.16
N VAL A 267 0.01 6.28 -10.32
CA VAL A 267 0.39 4.88 -10.11
C VAL A 267 0.90 4.72 -8.70
N ILE A 268 0.33 3.75 -7.99
CA ILE A 268 0.73 3.40 -6.62
C ILE A 268 1.39 2.02 -6.64
N GLY A 269 2.52 1.89 -5.97
CA GLY A 269 3.22 0.63 -5.89
C GLY A 269 4.48 0.69 -5.06
N ARG A 270 5.47 -0.12 -5.43
CA ARG A 270 6.76 -0.23 -4.74
C ARG A 270 7.91 0.02 -5.72
N SER A 271 8.83 0.91 -5.36
CA SER A 271 10.06 1.10 -6.14
C SER A 271 10.90 -0.17 -6.28
N ASP A 272 11.54 -0.28 -7.44
CA ASP A 272 12.58 -1.25 -7.73
C ASP A 272 13.73 -0.54 -8.45
N LEU A 273 14.69 -0.06 -7.66
CA LEU A 273 15.84 0.71 -8.14
C LEU A 273 16.77 -0.13 -9.02
N SER A 274 16.73 -1.46 -8.93
CA SER A 274 17.55 -2.34 -9.78
C SER A 274 17.18 -2.24 -11.26
N ILE A 275 15.93 -1.87 -11.54
CA ILE A 275 15.39 -1.64 -12.89
C ILE A 275 14.97 -0.19 -13.13
N GLY A 276 15.32 0.72 -12.21
CA GLY A 276 14.99 2.15 -12.32
C GLY A 276 13.49 2.46 -12.26
N LEU A 277 12.68 1.60 -11.65
CA LEU A 277 11.23 1.80 -11.56
C LEU A 277 10.87 2.48 -10.24
N VAL A 278 10.23 3.64 -10.33
CA VAL A 278 9.68 4.40 -9.19
C VAL A 278 8.24 4.79 -9.52
N PRO A 279 7.23 4.33 -8.76
CA PRO A 279 5.84 4.74 -8.96
C PRO A 279 5.61 6.16 -8.43
N ASP A 280 4.50 6.79 -8.82
CA ASP A 280 4.16 8.16 -8.40
C ASP A 280 3.93 8.26 -6.87
N ILE A 281 3.26 7.25 -6.31
CA ILE A 281 3.16 7.04 -4.87
C ILE A 281 3.92 5.76 -4.53
N ASP A 282 5.08 5.93 -3.92
CA ASP A 282 5.95 4.85 -3.50
C ASP A 282 5.64 4.39 -2.07
N LEU A 283 5.27 3.13 -1.94
CA LEU A 283 4.99 2.46 -0.69
C LEU A 283 6.19 1.66 -0.18
N SER A 284 7.38 1.78 -0.77
CA SER A 284 8.59 1.04 -0.34
C SER A 284 8.95 1.26 1.12
N ASP A 285 8.69 2.47 1.65
CA ASP A 285 8.96 2.82 3.04
C ASP A 285 7.87 2.32 4.01
N ALA A 286 6.83 1.67 3.49
CA ALA A 286 5.70 1.14 4.26
C ALA A 286 6.03 -0.21 4.96
N GLY A 287 7.29 -0.39 5.34
CA GLY A 287 7.78 -1.53 6.12
C GLY A 287 7.56 -2.89 5.44
N GLU A 288 7.30 -3.92 6.24
CA GLU A 288 7.10 -5.29 5.73
C GLU A 288 5.83 -5.42 4.86
N ALA A 289 4.81 -4.58 5.08
CA ALA A 289 3.60 -4.55 4.27
C ALA A 289 3.87 -4.10 2.82
N ALA A 290 4.97 -3.40 2.56
CA ALA A 290 5.39 -3.05 1.21
C ALA A 290 5.81 -4.26 0.38
N GLN A 291 6.30 -5.35 1.01
CA GLN A 291 6.87 -6.49 0.29
C GLN A 291 5.86 -7.24 -0.58
N VAL A 292 4.58 -7.16 -0.19
CA VAL A 292 3.45 -7.75 -0.91
C VAL A 292 2.83 -6.78 -1.92
N VAL A 293 3.30 -5.54 -1.96
CA VAL A 293 2.87 -4.55 -2.95
C VAL A 293 3.67 -4.77 -4.24
N ALA A 294 2.97 -4.97 -5.35
CA ALA A 294 3.58 -5.01 -6.67
C ALA A 294 4.21 -3.66 -7.04
N ARG A 295 5.23 -3.70 -7.90
CA ARG A 295 5.96 -2.51 -8.34
C ARG A 295 5.04 -1.41 -8.89
N ARG A 296 4.12 -1.82 -9.74
CA ARG A 296 2.96 -1.04 -10.21
C ARG A 296 1.74 -1.84 -9.79
N HIS A 297 1.15 -1.52 -8.64
CA HIS A 297 0.07 -2.34 -8.08
C HIS A 297 -1.27 -1.87 -8.62
N VAL A 298 -1.57 -0.61 -8.40
CA VAL A 298 -2.82 0.01 -8.85
C VAL A 298 -2.54 1.33 -9.54
N LYS A 299 -3.52 1.76 -10.31
CA LYS A 299 -3.61 3.10 -10.85
C LYS A 299 -4.90 3.74 -10.38
N ILE A 300 -4.82 4.96 -9.88
CA ILE A 300 -6.00 5.77 -9.59
C ILE A 300 -6.14 6.80 -10.70
N VAL A 301 -7.29 6.82 -11.37
CA VAL A 301 -7.61 7.72 -12.48
C VAL A 301 -8.68 8.71 -12.04
N ALA A 302 -8.40 10.00 -12.20
CA ALA A 302 -9.35 11.08 -11.92
C ALA A 302 -10.17 11.39 -13.19
N ARG A 303 -11.50 11.22 -13.11
CA ARG A 303 -12.45 11.49 -14.21
C ARG A 303 -13.70 12.19 -13.66
N GLY A 304 -14.00 13.39 -14.19
CA GLY A 304 -15.22 14.12 -13.83
C GLY A 304 -15.35 14.41 -12.32
N GLY A 305 -14.24 14.74 -11.65
CA GLY A 305 -14.21 14.99 -10.20
C GLY A 305 -14.30 13.73 -9.31
N ARG A 306 -14.30 12.53 -9.92
CA ARG A 306 -14.32 11.24 -9.22
C ARG A 306 -13.01 10.49 -9.46
N HIS A 307 -12.66 9.60 -8.52
CA HIS A 307 -11.49 8.74 -8.64
C HIS A 307 -11.92 7.29 -8.87
N TYR A 308 -11.22 6.62 -9.76
CA TYR A 308 -11.42 5.19 -10.06
C TYR A 308 -10.11 4.46 -9.84
N VAL A 309 -10.14 3.32 -9.16
CA VAL A 309 -8.99 2.43 -9.02
C VAL A 309 -9.03 1.32 -10.05
N GLU A 310 -7.87 1.00 -10.60
CA GLU A 310 -7.62 -0.11 -11.53
C GLU A 310 -6.44 -0.94 -11.01
N ASP A 311 -6.57 -2.26 -10.96
CA ASP A 311 -5.44 -3.17 -10.71
C ASP A 311 -4.58 -3.32 -11.97
N LEU A 312 -3.26 -3.14 -11.84
CA LEU A 312 -2.30 -3.17 -12.95
C LEU A 312 -1.67 -4.55 -13.19
N GLY A 313 -2.32 -5.63 -12.77
CA GLY A 313 -1.78 -6.99 -12.84
C GLY A 313 -0.93 -7.32 -11.63
N SER A 314 -1.38 -6.91 -10.44
CA SER A 314 -0.67 -7.18 -9.20
C SER A 314 -0.66 -8.68 -8.89
N ALA A 315 0.46 -9.18 -8.33
CA ALA A 315 0.60 -10.60 -8.02
C ALA A 315 -0.35 -11.06 -6.88
N ASN A 316 -0.67 -10.16 -5.94
CA ASN A 316 -1.49 -10.46 -4.77
C ASN A 316 -2.94 -9.95 -4.89
N GLY A 317 -3.27 -9.32 -6.03
CA GLY A 317 -4.57 -8.72 -6.29
C GLY A 317 -4.87 -7.47 -5.46
N THR A 318 -5.87 -6.72 -5.93
CA THR A 318 -6.43 -5.57 -5.23
C THR A 318 -7.84 -5.88 -4.72
N ARG A 319 -8.16 -5.42 -3.50
CA ARG A 319 -9.54 -5.44 -2.96
C ARG A 319 -9.97 -4.05 -2.55
N VAL A 320 -11.26 -3.74 -2.68
CA VAL A 320 -11.89 -2.52 -2.16
C VAL A 320 -12.97 -2.93 -1.17
N ASN A 321 -12.84 -2.53 0.09
CA ASN A 321 -13.75 -2.91 1.20
C ASN A 321 -13.99 -4.42 1.27
N GLY A 322 -12.91 -5.22 1.19
CA GLY A 322 -12.97 -6.69 1.20
C GLY A 322 -13.34 -7.35 -0.14
N VAL A 323 -13.89 -6.61 -1.10
CA VAL A 323 -14.30 -7.14 -2.41
C VAL A 323 -13.15 -7.05 -3.42
N ALA A 324 -12.73 -8.18 -3.98
CA ALA A 324 -11.72 -8.20 -5.04
C ALA A 324 -12.22 -7.50 -6.31
N ILE A 325 -11.37 -6.66 -6.90
CA ILE A 325 -11.62 -6.07 -8.20
C ILE A 325 -11.07 -6.97 -9.30
N LYS A 326 -11.76 -7.08 -10.43
CA LYS A 326 -11.25 -7.84 -11.58
C LYS A 326 -10.12 -7.07 -12.25
N LEU A 327 -9.25 -7.80 -12.96
CA LEU A 327 -8.17 -7.18 -13.73
C LEU A 327 -8.75 -6.18 -14.74
N SER A 328 -8.17 -4.98 -14.80
CA SER A 328 -8.62 -3.86 -15.65
C SER A 328 -10.04 -3.34 -15.39
N GLU A 329 -10.68 -3.76 -14.28
CA GLU A 329 -11.94 -3.18 -13.84
C GLU A 329 -11.68 -1.79 -13.24
N LEU A 330 -12.38 -0.76 -13.75
CA LEU A 330 -12.40 0.56 -13.13
C LEU A 330 -13.43 0.59 -12.02
N ARG A 331 -12.97 0.51 -10.77
CA ARG A 331 -13.83 0.59 -9.59
C ARG A 331 -13.87 2.03 -9.06
N LEU A 332 -15.07 2.61 -8.96
CA LEU A 332 -15.28 3.93 -8.36
C LEU A 332 -14.87 3.93 -6.88
N LEU A 333 -14.05 4.90 -6.48
CA LEU A 333 -13.70 5.16 -5.09
C LEU A 333 -14.62 6.22 -4.50
N SER A 334 -15.11 5.97 -3.29
CA SER A 334 -15.80 6.95 -2.46
C SER A 334 -15.08 7.14 -1.13
N PRO A 335 -15.30 8.28 -0.45
CA PRO A 335 -14.67 8.55 0.83
C PRO A 335 -14.84 7.40 1.84
N GLY A 336 -13.76 7.10 2.56
CA GLY A 336 -13.66 6.00 3.51
C GLY A 336 -13.44 4.62 2.91
N ASP A 337 -13.33 4.48 1.58
CA ASP A 337 -13.02 3.19 0.95
C ASP A 337 -11.62 2.71 1.34
N HIS A 338 -11.52 1.43 1.68
CA HIS A 338 -10.28 0.74 2.02
C HIS A 338 -9.77 -0.06 0.83
N LEU A 339 -8.62 0.32 0.30
CA LEU A 339 -7.93 -0.35 -0.79
C LEU A 339 -6.86 -1.28 -0.24
N TRP A 340 -6.99 -2.56 -0.51
CA TRP A 340 -6.09 -3.60 -0.05
C TRP A 340 -5.13 -4.01 -1.16
N LEU A 341 -3.83 -3.79 -0.96
CA LEU A 341 -2.75 -4.01 -1.92
C LEU A 341 -1.83 -5.13 -1.41
N GLY A 342 -2.26 -6.38 -1.52
CA GLY A 342 -1.48 -7.55 -1.08
C GLY A 342 -1.19 -7.68 0.43
N GLY A 343 -1.56 -6.68 1.24
CA GLY A 343 -1.28 -6.60 2.69
C GLY A 343 -1.11 -5.16 3.15
N CYS A 344 -0.76 -4.26 2.23
CA CYS A 344 -0.75 -2.83 2.47
C CYS A 344 -2.17 -2.28 2.28
N VAL A 345 -2.75 -1.71 3.33
CA VAL A 345 -4.08 -1.08 3.27
C VAL A 345 -3.91 0.42 3.10
N LEU A 346 -4.52 0.97 2.05
CA LEU A 346 -4.71 2.39 1.86
C LEU A 346 -6.16 2.72 2.12
N VAL A 347 -6.41 3.92 2.60
CA VAL A 347 -7.77 4.43 2.75
C VAL A 347 -7.89 5.67 1.89
N TYR A 348 -8.91 5.70 1.05
CA TYR A 348 -9.27 6.83 0.22
C TYR A 348 -10.17 7.75 1.05
N ASP A 349 -9.78 8.99 1.26
CA ASP A 349 -10.59 9.94 2.00
C ASP A 349 -10.52 11.34 1.42
N VAL A 350 -11.53 12.14 1.77
CA VAL A 350 -11.58 13.56 1.45
C VAL A 350 -11.53 14.38 2.71
N GLU A 351 -10.55 15.27 2.74
CA GLU A 351 -10.51 16.30 3.76
C GLU A 351 -11.61 17.30 3.40
N PRO A 352 -12.63 17.51 4.27
CA PRO A 352 -13.57 18.58 4.04
C PRO A 352 -12.77 19.87 3.93
N LEU A 353 -13.14 20.75 2.99
CA LEU A 353 -12.61 22.11 2.99
C LEU A 353 -12.82 22.65 4.40
N ALA A 354 -11.76 23.08 5.07
CA ALA A 354 -11.90 23.75 6.35
C ALA A 354 -12.92 24.87 6.13
N GLU A 355 -14.04 24.82 6.86
CA GLU A 355 -14.92 25.99 6.94
C GLU A 355 -14.00 27.14 7.33
N LYS A 356 -13.82 28.11 6.42
CA LYS A 356 -13.12 29.35 6.76
C LYS A 356 -13.86 29.84 7.98
N ALA A 357 -13.21 29.78 9.15
CA ALA A 357 -13.73 30.39 10.35
C ALA A 357 -14.09 31.81 9.94
N ASP A 358 -15.37 32.13 9.96
CA ASP A 358 -15.90 33.43 9.59
C ASP A 358 -15.45 34.39 10.71
N SER A 359 -14.16 34.74 10.68
CA SER A 359 -13.56 35.75 11.52
C SER A 359 -13.97 37.09 10.94
N ARG A 360 -15.25 37.44 11.14
CA ARG A 360 -15.66 38.83 11.03
C ARG A 360 -15.25 39.53 12.34
N PRO A 361 -14.42 40.57 12.26
CA PRO A 361 -14.02 41.36 13.42
C PRO A 361 -15.18 42.13 14.04
#